data_AF-A0A0F7S1W6-F1
#
_entry.id   AF-A0A0F7S1W6-F1
#
_cell.length_a   1.000
_cell.length_b   1.000
_cell.length_c   1.000
_cell.angle_alpha   90.00
_cell.angle_beta   90.00
_cell.angle_gamma   90.00
#
_symmetry.space_group_name_H-M   'P 1'
#
loop_
_entity.id
_entity.type
_entity.pdbx_description
1 polymer ?
#
loop_
_entity_poly.entity_id
_entity_poly.type
_entity_poly.pdbx_seq_one_letter_code
_entity_poly.pdbx_strand_id
1 'polypeptide(L)'
;MKLHLSIVLAALFAASSVTAAAECADKPVPWNQVSNKDATKWAFYSQPAGTDLRTVKPKYHMCDVTNPAGKDSVFATFDGNKDFEFQPLENSIMGVNCINCAPPMLGNYYLTKIDGYITCHMYEEQPIE
;
A
#
# COMPACT_ATOMS: atom_id res chain seq x y z
N MET A 1 30.44 -48.36 -31.64
CA MET A 1 30.81 -47.38 -32.69
C MET A 1 29.56 -46.53 -32.97
N LYS A 2 29.70 -45.19 -32.85
CA LYS A 2 28.89 -44.04 -33.32
C LYS A 2 27.64 -44.34 -34.18
N LEU A 3 26.51 -43.62 -34.15
CA LEU A 3 26.31 -42.18 -34.03
C LEU A 3 24.81 -41.83 -33.80
N HIS A 4 24.58 -40.68 -33.18
CA HIS A 4 23.35 -39.94 -32.92
C HIS A 4 22.41 -39.68 -34.12
N LEU A 5 21.11 -39.48 -33.86
CA LEU A 5 20.39 -38.28 -34.34
C LEU A 5 19.10 -37.98 -33.57
N SER A 6 18.99 -36.73 -33.13
CA SER A 6 17.93 -36.10 -32.34
C SER A 6 16.62 -35.87 -33.11
N ILE A 7 15.47 -35.95 -32.43
CA ILE A 7 14.21 -35.32 -32.89
C ILE A 7 13.48 -34.62 -31.73
N VAL A 8 13.65 -33.29 -31.74
CA VAL A 8 12.67 -32.21 -31.56
C VAL A 8 11.75 -32.21 -30.33
N LEU A 9 12.15 -31.32 -29.42
CA LEU A 9 11.39 -30.55 -28.44
C LEU A 9 10.12 -29.92 -29.05
N ALA A 10 8.94 -30.19 -28.47
CA ALA A 10 7.76 -29.35 -28.64
C ALA A 10 7.18 -29.05 -27.25
N ALA A 11 7.61 -27.92 -26.70
CA ALA A 11 7.06 -27.34 -25.50
C ALA A 11 5.69 -26.71 -25.83
N LEU A 12 4.61 -27.29 -25.28
CA LEU A 12 3.34 -26.59 -25.18
C LEU A 12 3.31 -25.85 -23.84
N PHE A 13 3.75 -24.59 -23.88
CA PHE A 13 3.43 -23.62 -22.85
C PHE A 13 1.95 -23.25 -22.99
N ALA A 14 1.08 -23.89 -22.22
CA ALA A 14 -0.23 -23.33 -21.94
C ALA A 14 -0.03 -22.24 -20.90
N ALA A 15 -0.06 -20.99 -21.37
CA ALA A 15 0.03 -19.79 -20.55
C ALA A 15 -1.09 -19.82 -19.49
N SER A 16 -0.73 -20.08 -18.24
CA SER A 16 -1.54 -19.63 -17.12
C SER A 16 -1.45 -18.10 -17.13
N SER A 17 -2.47 -17.44 -17.67
CA SER A 17 -2.71 -16.04 -17.43
C SER A 17 -3.00 -15.88 -15.93
N VAL A 18 -1.93 -15.80 -15.13
CA VAL A 18 -1.99 -15.24 -13.79
C VAL A 18 -2.33 -13.78 -13.98
N THR A 19 -3.62 -13.46 -13.83
CA THR A 19 -4.04 -12.14 -13.41
C THR A 19 -3.14 -11.75 -12.25
N ALA A 20 -2.38 -10.68 -12.42
CA ALA A 20 -1.60 -10.08 -11.35
C ALA A 20 -2.58 -9.53 -10.30
N ALA A 21 -3.11 -10.40 -9.46
CA ALA A 21 -3.53 -10.01 -8.13
C ALA A 21 -2.25 -9.51 -7.48
N ALA A 22 -2.16 -8.20 -7.22
CA ALA A 22 -1.07 -7.64 -6.46
C ALA A 22 -0.84 -8.56 -5.25
N GLU A 23 0.33 -9.20 -5.17
CA GLU A 23 0.69 -10.05 -4.04
C GLU A 23 0.54 -9.15 -2.80
N CYS A 24 -0.54 -9.36 -2.06
CA CYS A 24 -0.79 -8.62 -0.84
C CYS A 24 0.30 -9.07 0.11
N ALA A 25 1.19 -8.16 0.51
CA ALA A 25 2.22 -8.50 1.47
C ALA A 25 1.56 -9.12 2.71
N ASP A 26 2.07 -10.28 3.13
CA ASP A 26 1.49 -11.02 4.26
C ASP A 26 1.48 -10.20 5.55
N LYS A 27 2.38 -9.20 5.65
CA LYS A 27 2.51 -8.27 6.76
C LYS A 27 2.79 -6.85 6.24
N PRO A 28 2.50 -5.81 7.05
CA PRO A 28 2.99 -4.47 6.76
C PRO A 28 4.51 -4.42 6.67
N VAL A 29 5.02 -3.58 5.77
CA VAL A 29 6.44 -3.41 5.46
C VAL A 29 6.83 -1.94 5.46
N PRO A 30 8.13 -1.59 5.65
CA PRO A 30 8.59 -0.21 5.49
C PRO A 30 8.45 0.29 4.04
N TRP A 31 8.43 1.61 3.86
CA TRP A 31 8.18 2.25 2.55
C TRP A 31 9.09 1.77 1.42
N ASN A 32 10.36 1.48 1.70
CA ASN A 32 11.32 1.01 0.70
C ASN A 32 11.03 -0.41 0.17
N GLN A 33 10.18 -1.18 0.84
CA GLN A 33 9.78 -2.54 0.46
C GLN A 33 8.39 -2.60 -0.19
N VAL A 34 7.70 -1.47 -0.30
CA VAL A 34 6.37 -1.40 -0.91
C VAL A 34 6.46 -1.63 -2.42
N SER A 35 5.71 -2.61 -2.92
CA SER A 35 5.63 -2.95 -4.34
C SER A 35 4.63 -2.08 -5.14
N ASN A 36 3.55 -1.62 -4.51
CA ASN A 36 2.46 -0.86 -5.15
C ASN A 36 2.51 0.65 -4.82
N LYS A 37 3.63 1.32 -5.11
CA LYS A 37 3.81 2.76 -4.83
C LYS A 37 3.02 3.68 -5.79
N ASP A 38 2.34 3.12 -6.77
CA ASP A 38 1.50 3.82 -7.74
C ASP A 38 0.01 3.71 -7.43
N ALA A 39 -0.36 3.13 -6.28
CA ALA A 39 -1.73 3.09 -5.80
C ALA A 39 -2.40 4.49 -5.84
N THR A 40 -3.60 4.53 -6.43
CA THR A 40 -4.44 5.74 -6.46
C THR A 40 -5.49 5.76 -5.36
N LYS A 41 -5.65 4.63 -4.65
CA LYS A 41 -6.56 4.47 -3.51
C LYS A 41 -5.79 4.13 -2.25
N TRP A 42 -6.20 4.72 -1.15
CA TRP A 42 -5.49 4.65 0.12
C TRP A 42 -6.45 4.39 1.30
N ALA A 43 -5.88 3.96 2.41
CA ALA A 43 -6.55 3.91 3.70
C ALA A 43 -5.52 4.14 4.81
N PHE A 44 -5.85 4.97 5.80
CA PHE A 44 -4.92 5.31 6.89
C PHE A 44 -5.39 4.71 8.21
N TYR A 45 -4.43 4.13 8.91
CA TYR A 45 -4.60 3.41 10.17
C TYR A 45 -3.73 4.02 11.25
N SER A 46 -4.11 3.76 12.49
CA SER A 46 -3.21 3.92 13.62
C SER A 46 -3.33 2.71 14.53
N GLN A 47 -2.44 1.75 14.32
CA GLN A 47 -2.41 0.46 14.97
C GLN A 47 -0.98 0.14 15.44
N PRO A 48 -0.80 -0.82 16.36
CA PRO A 48 0.52 -1.32 16.69
C PRO A 48 1.27 -1.85 15.47
N ALA A 49 2.61 -1.80 15.52
CA ALA A 49 3.46 -2.30 14.45
C ALA A 49 3.17 -3.76 14.12
N GLY A 50 3.18 -4.09 12.82
CA GLY A 50 2.93 -5.43 12.30
C GLY A 50 1.46 -5.89 12.36
N THR A 51 0.53 -5.00 12.70
CA THR A 51 -0.91 -5.32 12.68
C THR A 51 -1.36 -5.61 11.24
N ASP A 52 -2.06 -6.73 11.03
CA ASP A 52 -2.66 -7.01 9.73
C ASP A 52 -3.82 -6.06 9.45
N LEU A 53 -3.58 -5.07 8.58
CA LEU A 53 -4.52 -3.99 8.27
C LEU A 53 -5.79 -4.48 7.56
N ARG A 54 -5.78 -5.69 7.03
CA ARG A 54 -6.96 -6.35 6.43
C ARG A 54 -8.00 -6.74 7.48
N THR A 55 -7.62 -6.81 8.75
CA THR A 55 -8.46 -7.31 9.85
C THR A 55 -9.04 -6.21 10.74
N VAL A 56 -8.64 -4.97 10.50
CA VAL A 56 -8.98 -3.81 11.34
C VAL A 56 -9.59 -2.70 10.49
N LYS A 57 -10.31 -1.78 11.13
CA LYS A 57 -10.92 -0.64 10.45
C LYS A 57 -9.92 0.53 10.37
N PRO A 58 -9.82 1.21 9.22
CA PRO A 58 -9.02 2.42 9.10
C PRO A 58 -9.66 3.59 9.87
N LYS A 59 -8.83 4.59 10.19
CA LYS A 59 -9.28 5.90 10.68
C LYS A 59 -9.71 6.82 9.54
N TYR A 60 -8.97 6.78 8.42
CA TYR A 60 -9.35 7.45 7.17
C TYR A 60 -9.55 6.42 6.07
N HIS A 61 -10.70 6.47 5.39
CA HIS A 61 -11.08 5.55 4.33
C HIS A 61 -11.58 6.31 3.11
N MET A 62 -11.84 5.57 2.01
CA MET A 62 -12.24 6.16 0.72
C MET A 62 -11.28 7.31 0.35
N CYS A 63 -9.99 7.03 0.47
CA CYS A 63 -8.96 8.00 0.17
C CYS A 63 -8.57 7.87 -1.29
N ASP A 64 -8.76 8.93 -2.06
CA ASP A 64 -8.41 8.97 -3.48
C ASP A 64 -7.34 10.03 -3.73
N VAL A 65 -6.45 9.75 -4.67
CA VAL A 65 -5.48 10.73 -5.16
C VAL A 65 -6.23 11.82 -5.94
N THR A 66 -6.25 13.04 -5.42
CA THR A 66 -6.94 14.19 -6.01
C THR A 66 -5.99 15.19 -6.64
N ASN A 67 -4.71 15.18 -6.25
CA ASN A 67 -3.68 16.07 -6.81
C ASN A 67 -2.36 15.32 -7.06
N PRO A 68 -2.20 14.66 -8.23
CA PRO A 68 -1.00 13.88 -8.54
C PRO A 68 0.33 14.64 -8.43
N ALA A 69 0.32 15.97 -8.56
CA ALA A 69 1.53 16.79 -8.42
C ALA A 69 2.10 16.80 -6.99
N GLY A 70 1.29 16.47 -5.97
CA GLY A 70 1.73 16.38 -4.57
C GLY A 70 2.48 15.09 -4.22
N LYS A 71 2.58 14.13 -5.14
CA LYS A 71 3.09 12.77 -4.89
C LYS A 71 4.44 12.75 -4.21
N ASP A 72 5.42 13.50 -4.74
CA ASP A 72 6.79 13.46 -4.23
C ASP A 72 6.89 14.02 -2.80
N SER A 73 6.09 15.03 -2.45
CA SER A 73 6.01 15.58 -1.09
C SER A 73 5.47 14.56 -0.09
N VAL A 74 4.42 13.84 -0.46
CA VAL A 74 3.87 12.77 0.40
C VAL A 74 4.86 11.62 0.51
N PHE A 75 5.50 11.22 -0.59
CA PHE A 75 6.41 10.08 -0.57
C PHE A 75 7.69 10.39 0.21
N ALA A 76 8.13 11.65 0.22
CA ALA A 76 9.20 12.11 1.10
C ALA A 76 8.83 12.05 2.59
N THR A 77 7.55 12.12 2.95
CA THR A 77 7.09 11.93 4.34
C THR A 77 7.23 10.48 4.79
N PHE A 78 7.10 9.53 3.85
CA PHE A 78 7.19 8.10 4.12
C PHE A 78 8.61 7.55 4.02
N ASP A 79 9.45 8.16 3.18
CA ASP A 79 10.80 7.66 2.93
C ASP A 79 11.68 7.76 4.18
N GLY A 80 12.23 6.61 4.61
CA GLY A 80 13.03 6.49 5.83
C GLY A 80 12.26 6.75 7.14
N ASN A 81 10.96 7.03 7.10
CA ASN A 81 10.16 7.32 8.28
C ASN A 81 9.72 6.03 8.98
N LYS A 82 10.18 5.83 10.21
CA LYS A 82 9.94 4.62 11.01
C LYS A 82 8.60 4.64 11.74
N ASP A 83 7.91 5.77 11.71
CA ASP A 83 6.57 5.91 12.26
C ASP A 83 5.53 5.23 11.37
N PHE A 84 5.90 4.84 10.14
CA PHE A 84 4.98 4.26 9.17
C PHE A 84 5.38 2.86 8.69
N GLU A 85 4.36 2.03 8.53
CA GLU A 85 4.40 0.77 7.78
C GLU A 85 3.24 0.70 6.79
N PHE A 86 3.39 -0.13 5.78
CA PHE A 86 2.55 -0.12 4.59
C PHE A 86 2.14 -1.53 4.22
N GLN A 87 0.87 -1.72 3.88
CA GLN A 87 0.37 -3.02 3.43
C GLN A 87 -0.52 -2.82 2.21
N PRO A 88 -0.19 -3.44 1.05
CA PRO A 88 -1.14 -3.54 -0.05
C PRO A 88 -2.38 -4.31 0.42
N LEU A 89 -3.55 -3.73 0.21
CA LEU A 89 -4.85 -4.30 0.54
C LEU A 89 -5.55 -4.74 -0.75
N GLU A 90 -6.72 -5.34 -0.59
CA GLU A 90 -7.60 -5.69 -1.71
C GLU A 90 -7.93 -4.47 -2.57
N ASN A 91 -8.29 -4.72 -3.83
CA ASN A 91 -8.68 -3.68 -4.80
C ASN A 91 -7.61 -2.61 -5.05
N SER A 92 -6.33 -2.97 -4.90
CA SER A 92 -5.17 -2.08 -5.12
C SER A 92 -5.13 -0.87 -4.18
N ILE A 93 -5.74 -0.98 -3.00
CA ILE A 93 -5.68 0.06 -1.97
C ILE A 93 -4.33 -0.04 -1.24
N MET A 94 -3.65 1.09 -1.06
CA MET A 94 -2.48 1.16 -0.18
C MET A 94 -2.93 1.44 1.26
N GLY A 95 -2.72 0.47 2.15
CA GLY A 95 -2.85 0.69 3.59
C GLY A 95 -1.60 1.36 4.15
N VAL A 96 -1.78 2.49 4.83
CA VAL A 96 -0.73 3.22 5.55
C VAL A 96 -1.04 3.16 7.03
N ASN A 97 -0.15 2.59 7.81
CA ASN A 97 -0.30 2.54 9.26
C ASN A 97 0.71 3.48 9.92
N CYS A 98 0.20 4.46 10.66
CA CYS A 98 0.98 5.27 11.58
C CYS A 98 1.13 4.49 12.90
N ILE A 99 2.29 3.88 13.10
CA ILE A 99 2.57 2.94 14.17
C ILE A 99 2.38 3.62 15.52
N ASN A 100 1.44 3.11 16.32
CA ASN A 100 1.14 3.61 17.67
C ASN A 100 0.82 5.12 17.73
N CYS A 101 0.30 5.71 16.65
CA CYS A 101 -0.01 7.13 16.63
C CYS A 101 -1.27 7.44 17.46
N ALA A 102 -1.19 8.35 18.43
CA ALA A 102 -2.39 8.93 19.01
C ALA A 102 -3.25 9.59 17.90
N PRO A 103 -4.59 9.62 18.04
CA PRO A 103 -5.47 10.26 17.06
C PRO A 103 -4.99 11.64 16.54
N PRO A 104 -4.59 12.60 17.40
CA PRO A 104 -4.13 13.91 16.90
C PRO A 104 -2.85 13.85 16.07
N MET A 105 -1.98 12.85 16.29
CA MET A 105 -0.75 12.72 15.52
C MET A 105 -1.04 12.29 14.08
N LEU A 106 -1.92 11.31 13.89
CA LEU A 106 -2.34 10.89 12.54
C LEU A 106 -3.09 12.03 11.83
N GLY A 107 -3.97 12.74 12.54
CA GLY A 107 -4.66 13.92 11.99
C GLY A 107 -3.69 15.02 11.54
N ASN A 108 -2.66 15.31 12.34
CA ASN A 108 -1.63 16.28 11.97
C ASN A 108 -0.81 15.84 10.75
N TYR A 109 -0.41 14.56 10.66
CA TYR A 109 0.24 14.04 9.45
C TYR A 109 -0.66 14.21 8.24
N TYR A 110 -1.95 13.90 8.37
CA TYR A 110 -2.91 14.02 7.28
C TYR A 110 -2.98 15.48 6.78
N LEU A 111 -3.29 16.42 7.67
CA LEU A 111 -3.53 17.83 7.32
C LEU A 111 -2.28 18.62 6.90
N THR A 112 -1.08 18.16 7.26
CA THR A 112 0.14 18.95 6.99
C THR A 112 1.08 18.32 5.98
N LYS A 113 0.91 17.02 5.69
CA LYS A 113 1.83 16.26 4.84
C LYS A 113 1.16 15.44 3.75
N ILE A 114 -0.14 15.12 3.84
CA ILE A 114 -0.79 14.11 3.00
C ILE A 114 -1.94 14.70 2.17
N ASP A 115 -2.72 15.62 2.74
CA ASP A 115 -3.94 16.18 2.14
C ASP A 115 -3.71 16.94 0.81
N GLY A 116 -2.48 17.39 0.57
CA GLY A 116 -2.05 17.99 -0.70
C GLY A 116 -1.94 17.01 -1.88
N TYR A 117 -2.09 15.69 -1.67
CA TYR A 117 -2.06 14.64 -2.70
C TYR A 117 -3.29 13.73 -2.64
N ILE A 118 -3.76 13.39 -1.43
CA ILE A 118 -4.84 12.43 -1.17
C ILE A 118 -5.97 13.12 -0.39
N THR A 119 -7.22 12.89 -0.78
CA THR A 119 -8.40 13.32 -0.02
C THR A 119 -9.14 12.09 0.52
N CYS A 120 -9.49 12.11 1.80
CA CYS A 120 -10.11 10.99 2.52
C CYS A 120 -11.43 11.38 3.21
N HIS A 121 -12.21 10.35 3.54
CA HIS A 121 -13.29 10.42 4.52
C HIS A 121 -12.82 9.86 5.87
N MET A 122 -13.25 10.47 6.98
CA MET A 122 -13.02 9.91 8.32
C MET A 122 -14.08 8.84 8.63
N TYR A 123 -13.65 7.70 9.18
CA TYR A 123 -14.59 6.60 9.51
C TYR A 123 -15.44 6.92 10.75
N GLU A 124 -14.91 7.75 11.66
CA GLU A 124 -15.63 8.28 12.82
C GLU A 124 -15.95 9.75 12.49
N GLU A 125 -17.20 10.09 12.18
CA GLU A 125 -17.64 11.44 11.74
C GLU A 125 -17.46 12.57 12.80
N GLN A 126 -16.70 12.34 13.87
CA GLN A 126 -16.31 13.39 14.81
C GLN A 126 -14.89 13.86 14.42
N PRO A 127 -14.73 15.12 13.99
CA PRO A 127 -13.41 15.72 13.85
C PRO A 127 -12.63 15.55 15.16
N ILE A 128 -11.33 15.29 15.05
CA ILE A 128 -10.44 15.29 16.22
C ILE A 128 -10.32 16.76 16.66
N GLU A 129 -11.09 17.17 17.67
CA GLU A 129 -10.97 18.48 18.35
C GLU A 129 -9.67 18.59 19.17
#